data_AF-A0A368GHR6-F1
#
_entry.id   AF-A0A368GHR6-F1
#
_cell.length_a   1.000
_cell.length_b   1.000
_cell.length_c   1.000
_cell.angle_alpha   90.00
_cell.angle_beta   90.00
_cell.angle_gamma   90.00
#
_symmetry.space_group_name_H-M   'P 1'
#
loop_
_entity.id
_entity.type
_entity.pdbx_description
1 polymer ?
#
loop_
_entity_poly.entity_id
_entity_poly.type
_entity_poly.pdbx_seq_one_letter_code
_entity_poly.pdbx_strand_id
1 'polypeptide(L)'
;MKEFIKKHFIAGAARQNYEVYEIHLILEKAMDAMKNSPILLELKCPVNICGDIHGQYGDLMRIFNACGLPFKHRYLFLGDYVDRGRHSLEVIMLLLALRIQFPRKVYLLRGNHELSNINRVYGFNAEIRQRYRNLAESKALYDHFNEVFAQMPLAALVSGRILCMHGGLSPNLNSLDDIRKLQRPLRVVRGLAQDLLWADPETGTKGFQQNKIRAVSHIFGEEMVRDKCKQLNIDLVIRAHQVVEFGYAFFCGRSLITVFSAARYHEELVNYAAVVKVDATLELSFVQLKPQEFEKVRRELEQKHEETGDPGEDAPIPSPGAPAQP
;
A
#
# COMPACT_ATOMS: atom_id res chain seq x y z
N MET A 1 -14.35 -18.51 -4.86
CA MET A 1 -13.55 -17.59 -4.03
C MET A 1 -12.50 -18.31 -3.18
N LYS A 2 -12.86 -19.28 -2.31
CA LYS A 2 -11.85 -20.04 -1.53
C LYS A 2 -10.78 -20.73 -2.40
N GLU A 3 -11.19 -21.49 -3.42
CA GLU A 3 -10.24 -22.14 -4.33
C GLU A 3 -9.39 -21.15 -5.12
N PHE A 4 -9.98 -20.02 -5.54
CA PHE A 4 -9.25 -18.93 -6.19
C PHE A 4 -8.09 -18.43 -5.30
N ILE A 5 -8.40 -18.08 -4.04
CA ILE A 5 -7.40 -17.63 -3.07
C ILE A 5 -6.36 -18.72 -2.80
N LYS A 6 -6.80 -19.98 -2.65
CA LYS A 6 -5.91 -21.12 -2.40
C LYS A 6 -4.90 -21.30 -3.54
N LYS A 7 -5.33 -21.16 -4.81
CA LYS A 7 -4.46 -21.22 -5.99
C LYS A 7 -3.31 -20.20 -5.90
N HIS A 8 -3.62 -18.96 -5.51
CA HIS A 8 -2.60 -17.92 -5.31
C HIS A 8 -1.56 -18.30 -4.25
N PHE A 9 -1.99 -18.78 -3.08
CA PHE A 9 -1.07 -19.16 -2.00
C PHE A 9 -0.23 -20.40 -2.33
N ILE A 10 -0.78 -21.36 -3.08
CA ILE A 10 -0.01 -22.53 -3.56
C ILE A 10 1.03 -22.11 -4.60
N ALA A 11 0.66 -21.24 -5.53
CA ALA A 11 1.54 -20.81 -6.61
C ALA A 11 2.61 -19.79 -6.16
N GLY A 12 2.46 -19.19 -4.98
CA GLY A 12 3.40 -18.20 -4.44
C GLY A 12 3.50 -16.97 -5.35
N ALA A 13 4.74 -16.58 -5.68
CA ALA A 13 5.03 -15.40 -6.50
C ALA A 13 4.89 -15.63 -8.02
N ALA A 14 4.45 -16.81 -8.46
CA ALA A 14 4.32 -17.13 -9.88
C ALA A 14 3.19 -16.32 -10.54
N ARG A 15 3.43 -15.91 -11.79
CA ARG A 15 2.40 -15.30 -12.65
C ARG A 15 1.21 -16.25 -12.78
N GLN A 16 0.01 -15.72 -12.63
CA GLN A 16 -1.23 -16.49 -12.71
C GLN A 16 -1.88 -16.30 -14.08
N ASN A 17 -2.69 -17.25 -14.52
CA ASN A 17 -3.58 -17.08 -15.67
C ASN A 17 -5.03 -16.99 -15.18
N TYR A 18 -5.75 -16.01 -15.69
CA TYR A 18 -7.17 -15.76 -15.40
C TYR A 18 -7.96 -15.71 -16.70
N GLU A 19 -9.08 -16.41 -16.70
CA GLU A 19 -10.08 -16.21 -17.74
C GLU A 19 -10.78 -14.86 -17.55
N VAL A 20 -11.19 -14.24 -18.66
CA VAL A 20 -11.80 -12.90 -18.67
C VAL A 20 -13.07 -12.86 -17.83
N TYR A 21 -13.90 -13.90 -17.93
CA TYR A 21 -15.13 -14.01 -17.14
C TYR A 21 -14.84 -14.12 -15.64
N GLU A 22 -13.74 -14.75 -15.25
CA GLU A 22 -13.32 -14.92 -13.86
C GLU A 22 -12.92 -13.57 -13.25
N ILE A 23 -12.22 -12.74 -14.03
CA ILE A 23 -11.89 -11.36 -13.63
C ILE A 23 -13.17 -10.55 -13.44
N HIS A 24 -14.06 -10.53 -14.45
CA HIS A 24 -15.30 -9.78 -14.34
C HIS A 24 -16.16 -10.19 -13.15
N LEU A 25 -16.28 -11.49 -12.87
CA LEU A 25 -17.02 -12.00 -11.71
C LEU A 25 -16.43 -11.49 -10.37
N ILE A 26 -15.11 -11.42 -10.26
CA ILE A 26 -14.45 -10.87 -9.06
C ILE A 26 -14.65 -9.37 -8.97
N LEU A 27 -14.59 -8.65 -10.09
CA LEU A 27 -14.82 -7.20 -10.15
C LEU A 27 -16.26 -6.82 -9.80
N GLU A 28 -17.25 -7.58 -10.24
CA GLU A 28 -18.66 -7.37 -9.85
C GLU A 28 -18.86 -7.53 -8.34
N LYS A 29 -18.31 -8.61 -7.76
CA LYS A 29 -18.38 -8.83 -6.31
C LYS A 29 -17.60 -7.78 -5.52
N ALA A 30 -16.46 -7.34 -6.05
CA ALA A 30 -15.65 -6.28 -5.46
C ALA A 30 -16.39 -4.94 -5.50
N MET A 31 -17.04 -4.62 -6.63
CA MET A 31 -17.87 -3.43 -6.80
C MET A 31 -18.92 -3.33 -5.68
N ASP A 32 -19.66 -4.42 -5.44
CA ASP A 32 -20.66 -4.47 -4.37
C ASP A 32 -20.02 -4.33 -2.98
N ALA A 33 -18.88 -4.99 -2.74
CA ALA A 33 -18.16 -4.89 -1.48
C ALA A 33 -17.67 -3.46 -1.20
N MET A 34 -17.16 -2.76 -2.20
CA MET A 34 -16.65 -1.38 -2.07
C MET A 34 -17.79 -0.38 -1.89
N LYS A 35 -18.86 -0.47 -2.71
CA LYS A 35 -20.05 0.38 -2.58
C LYS A 35 -20.67 0.32 -1.19
N ASN A 36 -20.80 -0.89 -0.65
CA ASN A 36 -21.41 -1.13 0.67
C ASN A 36 -20.47 -0.86 1.85
N SER A 37 -19.18 -0.60 1.61
CA SER A 37 -18.25 -0.16 2.66
C SER A 37 -18.35 1.35 2.85
N PRO A 38 -18.22 1.90 4.07
CA PRO A 38 -18.10 3.35 4.24
C PRO A 38 -16.80 3.87 3.62
N ILE A 39 -16.76 5.14 3.22
CA ILE A 39 -15.56 5.76 2.63
C ILE A 39 -14.45 6.00 3.67
N LEU A 40 -14.85 6.21 4.93
CA LEU A 40 -13.99 6.12 6.11
C LEU A 40 -14.28 4.78 6.78
N LEU A 41 -13.35 3.83 6.65
CA LEU A 41 -13.47 2.52 7.30
C LEU A 41 -13.24 2.65 8.80
N GLU A 42 -13.93 1.84 9.59
CA GLU A 42 -13.69 1.73 11.03
C GLU A 42 -13.38 0.28 11.37
N LEU A 43 -12.23 0.05 12.01
CA LEU A 43 -11.76 -1.29 12.36
C LEU A 43 -11.06 -1.30 13.71
N LYS A 44 -11.08 -2.47 14.35
CA LYS A 44 -10.42 -2.69 15.64
C LYS A 44 -9.02 -3.27 15.45
N CYS A 45 -8.20 -3.14 16.48
CA CYS A 45 -6.98 -3.91 16.63
C CYS A 45 -7.24 -5.39 16.95
N PRO A 46 -6.24 -6.28 16.85
CA PRO A 46 -4.94 -6.06 16.21
C PRO A 46 -5.06 -5.94 14.68
N VAL A 47 -4.13 -5.24 14.02
CA VAL A 47 -4.10 -5.08 12.56
C VAL A 47 -2.67 -4.93 12.03
N ASN A 48 -2.40 -5.58 10.90
CA ASN A 48 -1.20 -5.38 10.10
C ASN A 48 -1.51 -4.31 9.03
N ILE A 49 -0.76 -3.22 8.99
CA ILE A 49 -0.96 -2.10 8.06
C ILE A 49 0.16 -2.11 7.02
N CYS A 50 -0.23 -2.20 5.75
CA CYS A 50 0.67 -2.29 4.60
C CYS A 50 0.54 -1.02 3.75
N GLY A 51 1.67 -0.47 3.32
CA GLY A 51 1.74 0.61 2.33
C GLY A 51 1.67 0.10 0.91
N ASP A 52 2.36 0.80 0.01
CA ASP A 52 2.40 0.55 -1.42
C ASP A 52 2.93 -0.85 -1.75
N ILE A 53 2.35 -1.48 -2.77
CA ILE A 53 2.73 -2.82 -3.26
C ILE A 53 3.20 -2.78 -4.72
N HIS A 54 2.62 -1.91 -5.55
CA HIS A 54 3.05 -1.63 -6.92
C HIS A 54 3.36 -2.88 -7.77
N GLY A 55 2.44 -3.84 -7.82
CA GLY A 55 2.61 -5.06 -8.60
C GLY A 55 3.77 -5.96 -8.16
N GLN A 56 4.37 -5.76 -6.98
CA GLN A 56 5.41 -6.61 -6.40
C GLN A 56 4.79 -7.81 -5.69
N TYR A 57 4.17 -8.69 -6.48
CA TYR A 57 3.44 -9.86 -6.00
C TYR A 57 4.26 -10.80 -5.09
N GLY A 58 5.57 -10.94 -5.36
CA GLY A 58 6.46 -11.71 -4.49
C GLY A 58 6.61 -11.12 -3.09
N ASP A 59 6.68 -9.79 -2.97
CA ASP A 59 6.74 -9.14 -1.66
C ASP A 59 5.41 -9.23 -0.92
N LEU A 60 4.28 -9.13 -1.62
CA LEU A 60 2.97 -9.40 -1.03
C LEU A 60 2.90 -10.79 -0.39
N MET A 61 3.44 -11.82 -1.07
CA MET A 61 3.51 -13.17 -0.52
C MET A 61 4.44 -13.26 0.69
N ARG A 62 5.59 -12.59 0.65
CA ARG A 62 6.52 -12.51 1.79
C ARG A 62 5.88 -11.82 3.00
N ILE A 63 5.08 -10.77 2.77
CA ILE A 63 4.29 -10.11 3.81
C ILE A 63 3.32 -11.09 4.48
N PHE A 64 2.57 -11.88 3.72
CA PHE A 64 1.65 -12.86 4.31
C PHE A 64 2.38 -13.99 5.05
N ASN A 65 3.56 -14.40 4.56
CA ASN A 65 4.38 -15.39 5.26
C ASN A 65 4.94 -14.84 6.58
N ALA A 66 5.41 -13.60 6.61
CA ALA A 66 6.03 -13.00 7.79
C ALA A 66 5.01 -12.47 8.82
N CYS A 67 3.88 -11.91 8.36
CA CYS A 67 2.89 -11.25 9.21
C CYS A 67 1.64 -12.12 9.49
N GLY A 68 1.57 -13.30 8.89
CA GLY A 68 0.53 -14.31 9.09
C GLY A 68 -0.60 -14.25 8.05
N LEU A 69 -1.24 -15.38 7.77
CA LEU A 69 -2.19 -15.47 6.65
C LEU A 69 -3.45 -14.62 6.88
N PRO A 70 -4.02 -13.99 5.83
CA PRO A 70 -5.10 -13.00 5.92
C PRO A 70 -6.48 -13.56 6.34
N PHE A 71 -6.62 -14.89 6.44
CA PHE A 71 -7.81 -15.51 7.06
C PHE A 71 -7.70 -15.61 8.59
N LYS A 72 -6.49 -15.53 9.15
CA LYS A 72 -6.23 -15.51 10.60
C LYS A 72 -6.03 -14.07 11.09
N HIS A 73 -5.19 -13.31 10.39
CA HIS A 73 -4.75 -11.97 10.78
C HIS A 73 -5.51 -10.89 10.00
N ARG A 74 -5.68 -9.73 10.64
CA ARG A 74 -6.35 -8.57 10.03
C ARG A 74 -5.31 -7.71 9.29
N TYR A 75 -5.67 -7.26 8.10
CA TYR A 75 -4.85 -6.41 7.23
C TYR A 75 -5.61 -5.16 6.82
N LEU A 76 -4.91 -4.03 6.83
CA LEU A 76 -5.31 -2.78 6.19
C LEU A 76 -4.23 -2.41 5.17
N PHE A 77 -4.60 -2.37 3.89
CA PHE A 77 -3.71 -1.88 2.85
C PHE A 77 -4.06 -0.43 2.49
N LEU A 78 -3.04 0.41 2.36
CA LEU A 78 -3.21 1.86 2.24
C LEU A 78 -3.39 2.35 0.79
N GLY A 79 -3.12 1.51 -0.22
CA GLY A 79 -3.28 1.87 -1.62
C GLY A 79 -2.10 1.43 -2.49
N ASP A 80 -2.11 1.86 -3.75
CA ASP A 80 -1.04 1.65 -4.72
C ASP A 80 -0.68 0.17 -4.90
N TYR A 81 -1.69 -0.57 -5.35
CA TYR A 81 -1.61 -2.00 -5.64
C TYR A 81 -1.01 -2.26 -7.02
N VAL A 82 -1.33 -1.38 -7.97
CA VAL A 82 -1.01 -1.53 -9.39
C VAL A 82 0.11 -0.60 -9.84
N ASP A 83 0.48 -0.72 -11.11
CA ASP A 83 1.56 0.03 -11.79
C ASP A 83 2.96 -0.33 -11.30
N ARG A 84 3.96 0.11 -12.08
CA ARG A 84 5.41 -0.01 -11.85
C ARG A 84 5.94 -1.44 -11.90
N GLY A 85 5.44 -2.34 -11.04
CA GLY A 85 5.80 -3.75 -11.03
C GLY A 85 5.13 -4.55 -12.13
N ARG A 86 5.55 -5.81 -12.27
CA ARG A 86 5.19 -6.69 -13.39
C ARG A 86 3.96 -7.57 -13.16
N HIS A 87 3.39 -7.55 -11.96
CA HIS A 87 2.32 -8.46 -11.53
C HIS A 87 1.18 -7.69 -10.85
N SER A 88 0.81 -6.53 -11.40
CA SER A 88 -0.27 -5.71 -10.84
C SER A 88 -1.58 -6.47 -10.83
N LEU A 89 -1.86 -7.25 -11.89
CA LEU A 89 -3.09 -8.03 -11.99
C LEU A 89 -3.15 -9.11 -10.90
N GLU A 90 -2.06 -9.83 -10.63
CA GLU A 90 -2.01 -10.80 -9.53
C GLU A 90 -2.24 -10.17 -8.16
N VAL A 91 -1.59 -9.03 -7.88
CA VAL A 91 -1.74 -8.31 -6.61
C VAL A 91 -3.20 -7.93 -6.40
N ILE A 92 -3.79 -7.18 -7.34
CA ILE A 92 -5.14 -6.66 -7.15
C ILE A 92 -6.20 -7.77 -7.14
N MET A 93 -6.06 -8.80 -7.98
CA MET A 93 -6.99 -9.91 -8.00
C MET A 93 -7.00 -10.69 -6.69
N LEU A 94 -5.83 -10.95 -6.11
CA LEU A 94 -5.73 -11.60 -4.80
C LEU A 94 -6.35 -10.73 -3.70
N LEU A 95 -6.00 -9.44 -3.66
CA LEU A 95 -6.47 -8.53 -2.61
C LEU A 95 -7.99 -8.33 -2.67
N LEU A 96 -8.57 -8.15 -3.87
CA LEU A 96 -10.02 -8.09 -4.06
C LEU A 96 -10.70 -9.39 -3.62
N ALA A 97 -10.17 -10.54 -4.03
CA ALA A 97 -10.70 -11.84 -3.61
C ALA A 97 -10.69 -12.01 -2.09
N LEU A 98 -9.59 -11.62 -1.43
CA LEU A 98 -9.44 -11.62 0.03
C LEU A 98 -10.43 -10.66 0.70
N ARG A 99 -10.61 -9.45 0.17
CA ARG A 99 -11.58 -8.47 0.67
C ARG A 99 -13.01 -8.99 0.59
N ILE A 100 -13.37 -9.70 -0.49
CA ILE A 100 -14.69 -10.30 -0.65
C ILE A 100 -14.87 -11.47 0.33
N GLN A 101 -13.88 -12.35 0.45
CA GLN A 101 -13.96 -13.56 1.26
C GLN A 101 -13.88 -13.29 2.77
N PHE A 102 -13.11 -12.29 3.17
CA PHE A 102 -12.81 -11.99 4.57
C PHE A 102 -13.07 -10.50 4.88
N PRO A 103 -14.32 -10.03 4.75
CA PRO A 103 -14.67 -8.60 4.81
C PRO A 103 -14.40 -7.91 6.16
N ARG A 104 -14.21 -8.69 7.23
CA ARG A 104 -13.86 -8.20 8.59
C ARG A 104 -12.38 -8.35 8.94
N LYS A 105 -11.57 -8.84 7.99
CA LYS A 105 -10.15 -9.12 8.17
C LYS A 105 -9.30 -8.37 7.15
N VAL A 106 -9.73 -8.23 5.89
CA VAL A 106 -8.95 -7.53 4.88
C VAL A 106 -9.67 -6.26 4.46
N TYR A 107 -8.99 -5.13 4.62
CA TYR A 107 -9.47 -3.79 4.29
C TYR A 107 -8.52 -3.18 3.26
N LEU A 108 -9.09 -2.55 2.23
CA LEU A 108 -8.35 -1.96 1.13
C LEU A 108 -8.76 -0.49 1.02
N LEU A 109 -7.78 0.41 1.12
CA LEU A 109 -7.94 1.82 0.80
C LEU A 109 -7.53 2.08 -0.65
N ARG A 110 -7.90 3.23 -1.18
CA ARG A 110 -7.48 3.67 -2.50
C ARG A 110 -6.14 4.41 -2.41
N GLY A 111 -5.21 4.08 -3.29
CA GLY A 111 -4.04 4.90 -3.56
C GLY A 111 -4.21 5.80 -4.78
N ASN A 112 -3.20 6.62 -5.08
CA ASN A 112 -3.25 7.50 -6.25
C ASN A 112 -3.06 6.74 -7.56
N HIS A 113 -2.44 5.56 -7.55
CA HIS A 113 -2.33 4.68 -8.72
C HIS A 113 -3.63 3.95 -9.05
N GLU A 114 -4.62 3.90 -8.14
CA GLU A 114 -5.98 3.46 -8.45
C GLU A 114 -6.84 4.58 -9.10
N LEU A 115 -6.19 5.56 -9.77
CA LEU A 115 -6.83 6.57 -10.61
C LEU A 115 -6.57 6.26 -12.09
N SER A 116 -7.61 6.31 -12.92
CA SER A 116 -7.55 5.91 -14.33
C SER A 116 -6.60 6.77 -15.18
N ASN A 117 -6.38 8.03 -14.82
CA ASN A 117 -5.39 8.88 -15.51
C ASN A 117 -3.94 8.51 -15.15
N ILE A 118 -3.72 7.90 -13.99
CA ILE A 118 -2.41 7.47 -13.50
C ILE A 118 -2.10 6.07 -14.04
N ASN A 119 -2.94 5.08 -13.74
CA ASN A 119 -2.70 3.69 -14.17
C ASN A 119 -2.83 3.42 -15.67
N ARG A 120 -3.33 4.40 -16.43
CA ARG A 120 -3.20 4.41 -17.89
C ARG A 120 -1.76 4.51 -18.36
N VAL A 121 -0.93 5.24 -17.61
CA VAL A 121 0.42 5.67 -17.99
C VAL A 121 1.50 4.84 -17.31
N TYR A 122 1.31 4.44 -16.05
CA TYR A 122 2.38 3.88 -15.23
C TYR A 122 2.46 2.34 -15.18
N GLY A 123 1.68 1.64 -16.01
CA GLY A 123 1.93 0.23 -16.33
C GLY A 123 0.70 -0.66 -16.39
N PHE A 124 -0.32 -0.42 -15.57
CA PHE A 124 -1.43 -1.37 -15.42
C PHE A 124 -2.24 -1.54 -16.71
N ASN A 125 -2.60 -0.44 -17.38
CA ASN A 125 -3.28 -0.52 -18.68
C ASN A 125 -2.45 -1.29 -19.73
N ALA A 126 -1.12 -1.09 -19.73
CA ALA A 126 -0.23 -1.81 -20.62
C ALA A 126 -0.18 -3.32 -20.27
N GLU A 127 -0.16 -3.66 -18.98
CA GLU A 127 -0.21 -5.04 -18.50
C GLU A 127 -1.51 -5.73 -18.96
N ILE A 128 -2.67 -5.10 -18.78
CA ILE A 128 -3.97 -5.66 -19.23
C ILE A 128 -3.98 -5.88 -20.75
N ARG A 129 -3.54 -4.90 -21.55
CA ARG A 129 -3.47 -5.03 -23.02
C ARG A 129 -2.51 -6.11 -23.50
N GLN A 130 -1.38 -6.27 -22.82
CA GLN A 130 -0.40 -7.31 -23.15
C GLN A 130 -0.97 -8.71 -22.89
N ARG A 131 -1.73 -8.85 -21.80
CA ARG A 131 -2.32 -10.12 -21.37
C ARG A 131 -3.55 -10.53 -22.18
N TYR A 132 -4.40 -9.57 -22.51
CA TYR A 132 -5.66 -9.79 -23.23
C TYR A 132 -5.59 -9.09 -24.59
N ARG A 133 -5.13 -9.81 -25.62
CA ARG A 133 -4.76 -9.21 -26.92
C ARG A 133 -5.95 -8.61 -27.68
N ASN A 134 -7.18 -9.03 -27.37
CA ASN A 134 -8.37 -8.42 -27.94
C ASN A 134 -8.54 -7.00 -27.37
N LEU A 135 -8.51 -6.00 -28.24
CA LEU A 135 -8.53 -4.59 -27.82
C LEU A 135 -9.84 -4.19 -27.13
N ALA A 136 -10.98 -4.69 -27.60
CA ALA A 136 -12.27 -4.38 -27.00
C ALA A 136 -12.39 -5.02 -25.60
N GLU A 137 -11.96 -6.26 -25.47
CA GLU A 137 -11.97 -7.02 -24.21
C GLU A 137 -11.01 -6.41 -23.17
N SER A 138 -9.75 -6.15 -23.55
CA SER A 138 -8.78 -5.51 -22.66
C SER A 138 -9.22 -4.12 -22.19
N LYS A 139 -9.85 -3.34 -23.09
CA LYS A 139 -10.44 -2.05 -22.73
C LYS A 139 -11.59 -2.23 -21.73
N ALA A 140 -12.50 -3.17 -21.98
CA ALA A 140 -13.63 -3.44 -21.08
C ALA A 140 -13.16 -3.91 -19.69
N LEU A 141 -12.13 -4.77 -19.63
CA LEU A 141 -11.51 -5.20 -18.37
C LEU A 141 -10.89 -4.01 -17.62
N TYR A 142 -10.06 -3.22 -18.31
CA TYR A 142 -9.42 -2.04 -17.73
C TYR A 142 -10.43 -1.02 -17.20
N ASP A 143 -11.49 -0.75 -17.96
CA ASP A 143 -12.55 0.16 -17.55
C ASP A 143 -13.27 -0.39 -16.31
N HIS A 144 -13.57 -1.70 -16.26
CA HIS A 144 -14.22 -2.33 -15.11
C HIS A 144 -13.34 -2.25 -13.83
N PHE A 145 -12.03 -2.48 -13.92
CA PHE A 145 -11.11 -2.24 -12.79
C PHE A 145 -11.22 -0.82 -12.26
N ASN A 146 -11.20 0.17 -13.14
CA ASN A 146 -11.25 1.57 -12.75
C ASN A 146 -12.61 1.99 -12.15
N GLU A 147 -13.70 1.34 -12.55
CA GLU A 147 -15.00 1.53 -11.91
C GLU A 147 -15.00 0.96 -10.47
N VAL A 148 -14.36 -0.18 -10.23
CA VAL A 148 -14.17 -0.72 -8.86
C VAL A 148 -13.30 0.22 -8.03
N PHE A 149 -12.18 0.67 -8.59
CA PHE A 149 -11.27 1.61 -7.93
C PHE A 149 -11.96 2.92 -7.54
N ALA A 150 -12.85 3.44 -8.38
CA ALA A 150 -13.63 4.64 -8.10
C ALA A 150 -14.55 4.50 -6.87
N GLN A 151 -14.86 3.28 -6.44
CA GLN A 151 -15.68 2.99 -5.26
C GLN A 151 -14.84 2.71 -4.01
N MET A 152 -13.51 2.64 -4.09
CA MET A 152 -12.70 2.26 -2.94
C MET A 152 -12.76 3.32 -1.80
N PRO A 153 -12.75 2.89 -0.53
CA PRO A 153 -12.59 3.78 0.62
C PRO A 153 -11.29 4.59 0.55
N LEU A 154 -11.27 5.80 1.12
CA LEU A 154 -10.09 6.68 1.07
C LEU A 154 -9.29 6.70 2.37
N ALA A 155 -9.92 6.36 3.49
CA ALA A 155 -9.28 6.39 4.79
C ALA A 155 -9.83 5.29 5.70
N ALA A 156 -9.10 5.01 6.77
CA ALA A 156 -9.54 4.13 7.85
C ALA A 156 -9.20 4.74 9.22
N LEU A 157 -10.08 4.52 10.19
CA LEU A 157 -9.86 4.85 11.60
C LEU A 157 -9.70 3.54 12.37
N VAL A 158 -8.47 3.26 12.80
CA VAL A 158 -8.16 2.07 13.61
C VAL A 158 -8.35 2.40 15.08
N SER A 159 -9.25 1.65 15.72
CA SER A 159 -9.57 1.74 17.15
C SER A 159 -9.89 3.17 17.62
N GLY A 160 -10.41 4.02 16.75
CA GLY A 160 -10.76 5.41 17.07
C GLY A 160 -9.57 6.36 17.26
N ARG A 161 -8.32 5.87 17.18
CA ARG A 161 -7.12 6.64 17.57
C ARG A 161 -6.08 6.79 16.48
N ILE A 162 -6.07 5.92 15.47
CA ILE A 162 -5.08 5.98 14.38
C ILE A 162 -5.82 6.23 13.06
N LEU A 163 -5.55 7.37 12.43
CA LEU A 163 -6.09 7.69 11.10
C LEU A 163 -5.12 7.20 10.03
N CYS A 164 -5.64 6.41 9.10
CA CYS A 164 -4.85 5.85 8.01
C CYS A 164 -5.39 6.34 6.66
N MET A 165 -4.48 6.73 5.76
CA MET A 165 -4.79 7.06 4.37
C MET A 165 -3.59 6.77 3.46
N HIS A 166 -3.73 6.91 2.14
CA HIS A 166 -2.61 6.74 1.24
C HIS A 166 -1.63 7.92 1.30
N GLY A 167 -2.13 9.10 0.93
CA GLY A 167 -1.44 10.38 0.86
C GLY A 167 -1.22 11.00 2.25
N GLY A 168 -1.95 12.06 2.56
CA GLY A 168 -1.77 12.71 3.85
C GLY A 168 -2.88 13.67 4.21
N LEU A 169 -2.52 14.66 5.02
CA LEU A 169 -3.45 15.63 5.57
C LEU A 169 -3.89 16.65 4.52
N SER A 170 -5.08 17.20 4.71
CA SER A 170 -5.65 18.25 3.86
C SER A 170 -5.94 19.49 4.69
N PRO A 171 -5.79 20.71 4.13
CA PRO A 171 -6.34 21.92 4.73
C PRO A 171 -7.87 21.83 4.89
N ASN A 172 -8.55 21.03 4.06
CA ASN A 172 -10.00 20.84 4.07
C ASN A 172 -10.47 19.72 5.02
N LEU A 173 -9.56 19.05 5.74
CA LEU A 173 -9.91 18.01 6.71
C LEU A 173 -10.11 18.64 8.09
N ASN A 174 -11.33 19.05 8.42
CA ASN A 174 -11.64 19.71 9.70
C ASN A 174 -12.27 18.77 10.72
N SER A 175 -12.93 17.71 10.25
CA SER A 175 -13.52 16.65 11.04
C SER A 175 -13.44 15.33 10.29
N LEU A 176 -13.53 14.21 11.00
CA LEU A 176 -13.65 12.89 10.36
C LEU A 176 -14.92 12.77 9.50
N ASP A 177 -15.96 13.56 9.80
CA ASP A 177 -17.18 13.61 9.01
C ASP A 177 -16.98 14.24 7.62
N ASP A 178 -15.95 15.07 7.44
CA ASP A 178 -15.63 15.61 6.11
C ASP A 178 -15.25 14.47 5.16
N ILE A 179 -14.53 13.46 5.65
CA ILE A 179 -14.24 12.24 4.89
C ILE A 179 -15.54 11.46 4.66
N ARG A 180 -16.35 11.23 5.71
CA ARG A 180 -17.60 10.45 5.62
C ARG A 180 -18.59 11.01 4.60
N LYS A 181 -18.61 12.34 4.38
CA LYS A 181 -19.52 13.03 3.46
C LYS A 181 -19.11 12.95 1.99
N LEU A 182 -17.87 12.56 1.69
CA LEU A 182 -17.40 12.41 0.31
C LEU A 182 -18.24 11.38 -0.45
N GLN A 183 -18.70 11.75 -1.65
CA GLN A 183 -19.56 10.93 -2.49
C GLN A 183 -18.75 10.07 -3.46
N ARG A 184 -19.12 8.79 -3.58
CA ARG A 184 -18.55 7.85 -4.56
C ARG A 184 -19.59 7.53 -5.64
N PRO A 185 -19.19 7.19 -6.88
CA PRO A 185 -17.82 6.93 -7.34
C PRO A 185 -16.98 8.19 -7.56
N LEU A 186 -15.71 8.13 -7.15
CA LEU A 186 -14.71 9.18 -7.36
C LEU A 186 -13.88 8.89 -8.63
N ARG A 187 -14.48 9.04 -9.81
CA ARG A 187 -13.76 8.85 -11.09
C ARG A 187 -12.68 9.92 -11.31
N VAL A 188 -12.93 11.12 -10.79
CA VAL A 188 -11.98 12.23 -10.73
C VAL A 188 -11.92 12.69 -9.28
N VAL A 189 -10.72 12.94 -8.76
CA VAL A 189 -10.51 13.42 -7.39
C VAL A 189 -10.14 14.90 -7.39
N ARG A 190 -10.69 15.65 -6.43
CA ARG A 190 -10.41 17.08 -6.18
C ARG A 190 -10.56 17.36 -4.69
N GLY A 191 -10.00 18.48 -4.24
CA GLY A 191 -10.11 18.93 -2.84
C GLY A 191 -9.65 17.86 -1.86
N LEU A 192 -10.43 17.63 -0.79
CA LEU A 192 -10.10 16.66 0.26
C LEU A 192 -9.77 15.26 -0.30
N ALA A 193 -10.57 14.74 -1.24
CA ALA A 193 -10.31 13.40 -1.80
C ALA A 193 -8.98 13.31 -2.55
N GLN A 194 -8.53 14.41 -3.18
CA GLN A 194 -7.23 14.46 -3.84
C GLN A 194 -6.11 14.51 -2.80
N ASP A 195 -6.27 15.31 -1.75
CA ASP A 195 -5.25 15.45 -0.72
C ASP A 195 -5.02 14.17 0.08
N LEU A 196 -6.09 13.43 0.38
CA LEU A 196 -6.00 12.11 1.02
C LEU A 196 -5.19 11.08 0.21
N LEU A 197 -5.02 11.31 -1.10
CA LEU A 197 -4.28 10.42 -2.00
C LEU A 197 -2.88 10.94 -2.37
N TRP A 198 -2.61 12.24 -2.25
CA TRP A 198 -1.42 12.86 -2.85
C TRP A 198 -0.60 13.75 -1.91
N ALA A 199 -1.13 14.14 -0.75
CA ALA A 199 -0.40 15.04 0.14
C ALA A 199 0.81 14.34 0.78
N ASP A 200 1.90 15.09 0.97
CA ASP A 200 3.16 14.58 1.52
C ASP A 200 3.60 15.38 2.76
N PRO A 201 4.07 14.73 3.84
CA PRO A 201 4.77 15.42 4.91
C PRO A 201 6.15 15.90 4.43
N GLU A 202 6.58 17.08 4.86
CA GLU A 202 7.91 17.61 4.58
C GLU A 202 8.45 18.37 5.80
N THR A 203 9.69 18.05 6.19
CA THR A 203 10.35 18.64 7.37
C THR A 203 10.62 20.12 7.16
N GLY A 204 10.23 20.95 8.13
CA GLY A 204 10.48 22.39 8.09
C GLY A 204 9.49 23.20 7.25
N THR A 205 8.52 22.56 6.60
CA THR A 205 7.40 23.24 5.93
C THR A 205 6.53 23.94 6.97
N LYS A 206 6.20 25.21 6.74
CA LYS A 206 5.23 25.94 7.57
C LYS A 206 3.84 25.79 6.99
N GLY A 207 2.87 25.38 7.81
CA GLY A 207 1.48 25.18 7.38
C GLY A 207 1.33 24.15 6.25
N PHE A 208 0.33 24.38 5.39
CA PHE A 208 0.17 23.69 4.12
C PHE A 208 0.75 24.55 2.99
N GLN A 209 1.50 23.94 2.06
CA GLN A 209 2.00 24.60 0.86
C GLN A 209 1.75 23.73 -0.36
N GLN A 210 1.79 24.32 -1.57
CA GLN A 210 1.59 23.55 -2.80
C GLN A 210 2.69 22.50 -2.98
N ASN A 211 2.32 21.25 -3.28
CA ASN A 211 3.29 20.20 -3.56
C ASN A 211 3.84 20.36 -4.99
N LYS A 212 5.03 20.96 -5.09
CA LYS A 212 5.70 21.20 -6.38
C LYS A 212 6.21 19.91 -7.03
N ILE A 213 6.61 18.92 -6.23
CA ILE A 213 7.18 17.65 -6.72
C ILE A 213 6.08 16.82 -7.39
N ARG A 214 4.90 16.72 -6.76
CA ARG A 214 3.76 15.99 -7.32
C ARG A 214 2.97 16.80 -8.35
N ALA A 215 3.16 18.13 -8.37
CA ALA A 215 2.37 19.10 -9.14
C ALA A 215 0.85 19.06 -8.84
N VAL A 216 0.46 18.45 -7.71
CA VAL A 216 -0.92 18.29 -7.26
C VAL A 216 -0.93 18.22 -5.73
N SER A 217 -2.02 18.66 -5.10
CA SER A 217 -2.17 18.64 -3.64
C SER A 217 -1.11 19.49 -2.90
N HIS A 218 -0.81 19.13 -1.66
CA HIS A 218 -0.11 19.93 -0.69
C HIS A 218 1.04 19.14 -0.04
N ILE A 219 2.08 19.87 0.34
CA ILE A 219 3.02 19.44 1.38
C ILE A 219 2.58 20.04 2.72
N PHE A 220 2.89 19.37 3.83
CA PHE A 220 2.54 19.82 5.17
C PHE A 220 3.63 19.53 6.21
N GLY A 221 3.82 20.46 7.14
CA GLY A 221 4.82 20.34 8.20
C GLY A 221 4.31 19.66 9.48
N GLU A 222 5.22 19.54 10.45
CA GLU A 222 5.00 18.92 11.75
C GLU A 222 3.89 19.62 12.56
N GLU A 223 3.79 20.95 12.43
CA GLU A 223 2.74 21.76 13.06
C GLU A 223 1.35 21.26 12.63
N MET A 224 1.12 21.10 11.33
CA MET A 224 -0.16 20.64 10.80
C MET A 224 -0.49 19.22 11.25
N VAL A 225 0.50 18.35 11.43
CA VAL A 225 0.29 17.02 12.01
C VAL A 225 -0.22 17.12 13.44
N ARG A 226 0.44 17.90 14.30
CA ARG A 226 0.01 18.06 15.70
C ARG A 226 -1.39 18.66 15.81
N ASP A 227 -1.65 19.69 15.00
CA ASP A 227 -2.93 20.39 15.01
C ASP A 227 -4.05 19.48 14.53
N LYS A 228 -3.84 18.71 13.46
CA LYS A 228 -4.85 17.75 12.97
C LYS A 228 -5.03 16.58 13.93
N CYS A 229 -3.98 16.08 14.58
CA CYS A 229 -4.14 15.05 15.61
C CYS A 229 -5.02 15.54 16.76
N LYS A 230 -4.77 16.74 17.28
CA LYS A 230 -5.64 17.38 18.29
C LYS A 230 -7.06 17.62 17.78
N GLN A 231 -7.21 18.24 16.61
CA GLN A 231 -8.50 18.63 16.04
C GLN A 231 -9.41 17.41 15.78
N LEU A 232 -8.84 16.30 15.30
CA LEU A 232 -9.57 15.08 14.98
C LEU A 232 -9.66 14.10 16.15
N ASN A 233 -9.06 14.43 17.31
CA ASN A 233 -8.95 13.58 18.48
C ASN A 233 -8.34 12.18 18.17
N ILE A 234 -7.23 12.18 17.45
CA ILE A 234 -6.43 11.00 17.12
C ILE A 234 -5.01 11.13 17.69
N ASP A 235 -4.35 10.00 17.90
CA ASP A 235 -2.97 9.96 18.40
C ASP A 235 -1.95 9.93 17.26
N LEU A 236 -2.31 9.33 16.13
CA LEU A 236 -1.36 8.96 15.09
C LEU A 236 -1.99 8.99 13.70
N VAL A 237 -1.21 9.45 12.72
CA VAL A 237 -1.47 9.25 11.29
C VAL A 237 -0.54 8.16 10.75
N ILE A 238 -1.08 7.17 10.03
CA ILE A 238 -0.27 6.21 9.27
C ILE A 238 -0.59 6.34 7.78
N ARG A 239 0.43 6.58 6.98
CA ARG A 239 0.31 6.85 5.54
C ARG A 239 1.32 6.08 4.69
N ALA A 240 1.21 6.13 3.36
CA ALA A 240 2.05 5.37 2.42
C ALA A 240 2.76 6.25 1.35
N HIS A 241 2.66 6.01 0.04
CA HIS A 241 3.00 6.90 -1.12
C HIS A 241 4.46 7.39 -1.31
N GLN A 242 5.24 7.52 -0.24
CA GLN A 242 6.63 7.95 -0.27
C GLN A 242 7.52 6.77 0.08
N VAL A 243 8.45 6.48 -0.84
CA VAL A 243 9.48 5.47 -0.60
C VAL A 243 10.37 5.95 0.53
N VAL A 244 10.64 5.07 1.48
CA VAL A 244 11.48 5.32 2.64
C VAL A 244 12.46 4.17 2.80
N GLU A 245 13.71 4.48 3.12
CA GLU A 245 14.84 3.55 3.05
C GLU A 245 14.59 2.23 3.79
N PHE A 246 14.03 2.28 5.00
CA PHE A 246 13.81 1.11 5.84
C PHE A 246 12.39 0.53 5.72
N GLY A 247 11.62 0.97 4.73
CA GLY A 247 10.21 0.60 4.55
C GLY A 247 9.25 1.30 5.51
N TYR A 248 9.75 2.02 6.51
CA TYR A 248 8.96 2.95 7.31
C TYR A 248 9.79 4.16 7.74
N ALA A 249 9.13 5.28 8.06
CA ALA A 249 9.75 6.47 8.63
C ALA A 249 8.83 7.15 9.64
N PHE A 250 9.42 7.70 10.70
CA PHE A 250 8.70 8.54 11.66
C PHE A 250 8.78 10.00 11.27
N PHE A 251 7.70 10.74 11.51
CA PHE A 251 7.62 12.18 11.35
C PHE A 251 6.90 12.81 12.55
N CYS A 252 7.19 14.09 12.81
CA CYS A 252 6.55 14.86 13.88
C CYS A 252 6.53 14.15 15.25
N GLY A 253 7.70 13.79 15.77
CA GLY A 253 7.80 13.12 17.07
C GLY A 253 7.04 11.80 17.15
N ARG A 254 6.97 11.05 16.04
CA ARG A 254 6.20 9.79 15.87
C ARG A 254 4.68 9.95 15.84
N SER A 255 4.15 11.17 15.68
CA SER A 255 2.71 11.42 15.46
C SER A 255 2.26 11.14 14.03
N LEU A 256 3.20 10.90 13.11
CA LEU A 256 2.95 10.38 11.78
C LEU A 256 3.97 9.29 11.43
N ILE A 257 3.50 8.23 10.78
CA ILE A 257 4.34 7.16 10.21
C ILE A 257 4.06 7.05 8.72
N THR A 258 5.11 7.07 7.92
CA THR A 258 5.08 6.61 6.53
C THR A 258 5.47 5.13 6.50
N VAL A 259 4.71 4.29 5.80
CA VAL A 259 5.01 2.87 5.57
C VAL A 259 4.99 2.56 4.08
N PHE A 260 5.96 1.80 3.60
CA PHE A 260 6.13 1.41 2.21
C PHE A 260 6.41 -0.10 2.16
N SER A 261 5.60 -0.86 1.41
CA SER A 261 5.57 -2.33 1.49
C SER A 261 6.11 -3.04 0.25
N ALA A 262 6.80 -2.31 -0.63
CA ALA A 262 7.51 -2.81 -1.81
C ALA A 262 9.03 -2.61 -1.64
N ALA A 263 9.81 -3.70 -1.64
CA ALA A 263 11.26 -3.63 -1.43
C ALA A 263 11.99 -3.39 -2.77
N ARG A 264 13.12 -2.66 -2.75
CA ARG A 264 13.89 -2.30 -3.95
C ARG A 264 13.01 -1.74 -5.07
N TYR A 265 12.16 -0.78 -4.70
CA TYR A 265 11.17 -0.21 -5.61
C TYR A 265 11.80 0.67 -6.69
N HIS A 266 12.92 1.35 -6.37
CA HIS A 266 13.71 2.09 -7.35
C HIS A 266 15.06 1.39 -7.56
N GLU A 267 15.58 1.41 -8.79
CA GLU A 267 16.85 0.75 -9.11
C GLU A 267 18.04 1.35 -8.31
N GLU A 268 17.98 2.66 -8.06
CA GLU A 268 19.03 3.43 -7.38
C GLU A 268 18.88 3.42 -5.85
N LEU A 269 17.66 3.28 -5.33
CA LEU A 269 17.39 3.25 -3.89
C LEU A 269 17.02 1.83 -3.46
N VAL A 270 17.95 1.17 -2.78
CA VAL A 270 17.75 -0.19 -2.26
C VAL A 270 16.95 -0.15 -0.96
N ASN A 271 15.69 0.28 -1.04
CA ASN A 271 14.82 0.37 0.12
C ASN A 271 14.33 -1.01 0.58
N TYR A 272 14.02 -1.13 1.87
CA TYR A 272 13.32 -2.28 2.42
C TYR A 272 11.81 -2.06 2.26
N ALA A 273 11.04 -3.15 2.35
CA ALA A 273 9.62 -3.08 2.62
C ALA A 273 9.38 -3.18 4.12
N ALA A 274 8.29 -2.58 4.62
CA ALA A 274 7.83 -2.81 5.99
C ALA A 274 6.33 -2.96 6.10
N VAL A 275 5.90 -3.51 7.23
CA VAL A 275 4.50 -3.62 7.67
C VAL A 275 4.43 -3.13 9.11
N VAL A 276 3.49 -2.22 9.40
CA VAL A 276 3.23 -1.76 10.76
C VAL A 276 2.26 -2.73 11.42
N LYS A 277 2.64 -3.32 12.55
CA LYS A 277 1.76 -4.18 13.36
C LYS A 277 1.26 -3.37 14.55
N VAL A 278 -0.04 -3.16 14.60
CA VAL A 278 -0.73 -2.55 15.75
C VAL A 278 -1.40 -3.66 16.52
N ASP A 279 -1.00 -3.86 17.77
CA ASP A 279 -1.56 -4.90 18.61
C ASP A 279 -2.87 -4.46 19.32
N ALA A 280 -3.43 -5.34 20.16
CA ALA A 280 -4.68 -5.09 20.85
C ALA A 280 -4.61 -3.92 21.86
N THR A 281 -3.41 -3.57 22.33
CA THR A 281 -3.12 -2.47 23.28
C THR A 281 -2.67 -1.20 22.58
N LEU A 282 -2.71 -1.16 21.24
CA LEU A 282 -2.23 -0.05 20.41
C LEU A 282 -0.71 0.13 20.44
N GLU A 283 0.05 -0.89 20.84
CA GLU A 283 1.49 -0.89 20.68
C GLU A 283 1.86 -1.18 19.23
N LEU A 284 2.88 -0.46 18.75
CA LEU A 284 3.37 -0.55 17.38
C LEU A 284 4.67 -1.35 17.34
N SER A 285 4.72 -2.33 16.45
CA SER A 285 5.95 -3.00 16.02
C SER A 285 6.03 -3.02 14.50
N PHE A 286 7.22 -3.27 13.96
CA PHE A 286 7.47 -3.23 12.52
C PHE A 286 8.06 -4.55 12.06
N VAL A 287 7.53 -5.11 10.98
CA VAL A 287 8.17 -6.23 10.27
C VAL A 287 8.80 -5.67 9.01
N GLN A 288 10.11 -5.79 8.89
CA GLN A 288 10.86 -5.36 7.72
C GLN A 288 11.23 -6.56 6.83
N LEU A 289 11.14 -6.35 5.53
CA LEU A 289 11.50 -7.31 4.50
C LEU A 289 12.58 -6.68 3.63
N LYS A 290 13.79 -7.23 3.70
CA LYS A 290 14.90 -6.81 2.83
C LYS A 290 14.58 -7.20 1.37
N PRO A 291 15.20 -6.58 0.36
CA PRO A 291 15.08 -7.06 -1.02
C PRO A 291 15.42 -8.55 -1.16
N GLN A 292 14.72 -9.26 -2.04
CA GLN A 292 14.82 -10.72 -2.16
C GLN A 292 16.24 -11.20 -2.48
N GLU A 293 17.03 -10.41 -3.20
CA GLU A 293 18.41 -10.81 -3.53
C GLU A 293 19.29 -10.91 -2.29
N PHE A 294 19.07 -10.08 -1.26
CA PHE A 294 19.80 -10.21 0.00
C PHE A 294 19.42 -11.47 0.77
N GLU A 295 18.15 -11.89 0.71
CA GLU A 295 17.74 -13.15 1.33
C GLU A 295 18.38 -14.36 0.63
N LYS A 296 18.51 -14.29 -0.70
CA LYS A 296 19.17 -15.34 -1.47
C LYS A 296 20.65 -15.46 -1.10
N VAL A 297 21.38 -14.34 -1.09
CA VAL A 297 22.80 -14.30 -0.68
C VAL A 297 22.96 -14.77 0.77
N ARG A 298 22.09 -14.36 1.69
CA ARG A 298 22.15 -14.81 3.09
C ARG A 298 21.98 -16.33 3.20
N ARG A 299 21.01 -16.93 2.49
CA ARG A 299 20.80 -18.38 2.49
C ARG A 299 21.98 -19.14 1.89
N GLU A 300 22.58 -18.62 0.83
CA GLU A 300 23.79 -19.20 0.23
C GLU A 300 24.99 -19.15 1.18
N LEU A 301 25.11 -18.09 1.99
CA LEU A 301 26.14 -17.97 3.04
C LEU A 301 25.86 -18.89 4.24
N GLU A 302 24.62 -18.95 4.72
CA GLU A 302 24.17 -19.85 5.80
C GLU A 302 24.42 -21.32 5.42
N GLN A 303 24.09 -21.73 4.19
CA GLN A 303 24.37 -23.08 3.68
C GLN A 303 25.87 -23.37 3.59
N LYS A 304 26.67 -22.41 3.13
CA LYS A 304 28.14 -22.56 3.12
C LYS A 304 28.69 -22.71 4.53
N HIS A 305 28.20 -21.95 5.50
CA HIS A 305 28.59 -22.09 6.91
C HIS A 305 28.24 -23.45 7.50
N GLU A 306 27.05 -23.97 7.20
CA GLU A 306 26.64 -25.31 7.63
C GLU A 306 27.47 -26.42 6.97
N GLU A 307 27.92 -26.22 5.73
CA GLU A 307 28.76 -27.18 4.99
C GLU A 307 30.25 -27.13 5.38
N THR A 308 30.80 -25.95 5.72
CA THR A 308 32.23 -25.79 6.00
C THR A 308 32.61 -25.78 7.48
N GLY A 309 31.66 -25.55 8.40
CA GLY A 309 31.91 -25.48 9.85
C GLY A 309 32.84 -24.33 10.28
N ASP A 310 33.17 -23.42 9.36
CA ASP A 310 34.07 -22.29 9.57
C ASP A 310 33.23 -21.07 9.98
N PRO A 311 33.42 -20.43 11.14
CA PRO A 311 32.75 -19.19 11.49
C PRO A 311 33.36 -18.05 10.66
N GLY A 312 33.01 -18.03 9.36
CA GLY A 312 33.51 -17.05 8.40
C GLY A 312 33.45 -15.63 8.98
N GLU A 313 34.59 -14.94 8.92
CA GLU A 313 34.76 -13.57 9.39
C GLU A 313 33.61 -12.69 8.91
N ASP A 314 33.10 -11.82 9.79
CA ASP A 314 32.12 -10.79 9.47
C ASP A 314 32.59 -9.98 8.26
N ALA A 315 32.13 -10.38 7.07
CA ALA A 315 32.39 -9.65 5.85
C ALA A 315 31.80 -8.24 6.03
N PRO A 316 32.60 -7.16 5.89
CA PRO A 316 32.08 -5.82 6.10
C PRO A 316 30.94 -5.57 5.12
N ILE A 317 29.79 -5.21 5.68
CA ILE A 317 28.63 -4.70 4.94
C ILE A 317 29.14 -3.54 4.08
N PRO A 318 28.90 -3.51 2.76
CA PRO A 318 29.30 -2.38 1.94
C PRO A 318 28.55 -1.14 2.43
N SER A 319 29.27 -0.20 3.04
CA SER A 319 28.74 1.12 3.35
C SER A 319 28.33 1.81 2.05
N PRO A 320 27.15 2.45 1.97
CA PRO A 320 26.86 3.36 0.87
C PRO A 320 27.91 4.47 0.91
N GLY A 321 28.62 4.67 -0.20
CA GLY A 321 29.64 5.70 -0.32
C GLY A 321 29.10 7.05 0.14
N ALA A 322 29.80 7.67 1.08
CA ALA A 322 29.53 9.05 1.46
C ALA A 322 29.61 9.94 0.21
N PRO A 323 28.66 10.88 0.01
CA PRO A 323 28.78 11.84 -1.06
C PRO A 323 30.02 12.71 -0.81
N ALA A 324 30.93 12.75 -1.79
CA ALA A 324 31.97 13.75 -1.84
C ALA A 324 31.32 15.14 -2.01
N GLN A 325 31.54 16.02 -1.05
CA GLN A 325 31.36 17.47 -1.22
C GLN A 325 32.41 17.97 -2.23
N PRO A 326 32.10 18.97 -3.07
CA PRO A 326 31.90 20.36 -2.61
C PRO A 326 30.46 20.88 -2.74
#